data_AF-A0A0C9TJ00-F1
#
_entry.id   AF-A0A0C9TJ00-F1
#
_cell.length_a   1.000
_cell.length_b   1.000
_cell.length_c   1.000
_cell.angle_alpha   90.00
_cell.angle_beta   90.00
_cell.angle_gamma   90.00
#
_symmetry.space_group_name_H-M   'P 1'
#
loop_
_entity.id
_entity.type
_entity.pdbx_description
1 polymer ?
#
loop_
_entity_poly.entity_id
_entity_poly.type
_entity_poly.pdbx_seq_one_letter_code
_entity_poly.pdbx_strand_id
1 'polypeptide(L)'
;MAMNYIQAVQHDFIRTCSNSGLSLALYDFLCTLPDEIHLVWGMKWTIGKVFYYATTYLVFIAGFLLLVTPDIIQGHCNEILSAGVWLTYIAAYISEGEAPNRNL
;
A
#
# COMPACT_ATOMS: atom_id res chain seq x y z
N MET A 1 7.70 -29.98 18.38
CA MET A 1 6.85 -29.16 19.28
C MET A 1 7.11 -27.66 19.10
N ALA A 2 8.38 -27.18 19.15
CA ALA A 2 8.72 -25.77 18.90
C ALA A 2 8.32 -25.26 17.49
N MET A 3 8.44 -26.10 16.45
CA MET A 3 8.06 -25.73 15.07
C MET A 3 6.58 -25.32 14.95
N ASN A 4 5.67 -26.01 15.64
CA ASN A 4 4.23 -25.72 15.59
C ASN A 4 3.87 -24.43 16.34
N TYR A 5 4.62 -24.12 17.40
CA TYR A 5 4.45 -22.88 18.16
C TYR A 5 4.83 -21.65 17.33
N ILE A 6 5.94 -21.72 16.60
CA ILE A 6 6.41 -20.61 15.74
C ILE A 6 5.39 -20.33 14.63
N GLN A 7 4.81 -21.35 14.01
CA GLN A 7 3.79 -21.19 12.98
C GLN A 7 2.51 -20.55 13.54
N ALA A 8 2.05 -20.98 14.72
CA ALA A 8 0.88 -20.40 15.38
C ALA A 8 1.08 -18.91 15.71
N VAL A 9 2.23 -18.55 16.26
CA VAL A 9 2.58 -17.15 16.57
C VAL A 9 2.65 -16.30 15.31
N GLN A 10 3.21 -16.83 14.23
CA GLN A 10 3.33 -16.10 12.97
C GLN A 10 1.96 -15.83 12.31
N HIS A 11 1.02 -16.77 12.38
CA HIS A 11 -0.35 -16.56 11.91
C HIS A 11 -1.06 -15.42 12.64
N ASP A 12 -1.00 -15.41 13.98
CA ASP A 12 -1.64 -14.36 14.80
C ASP A 12 -0.99 -12.99 14.57
N PHE A 13 0.34 -12.97 14.43
CA PHE A 13 1.08 -11.75 14.16
C PHE A 13 0.70 -11.15 12.80
N ILE A 14 0.70 -11.94 11.73
CA ILE A 14 0.33 -11.49 10.38
C ILE A 14 -1.09 -10.93 10.39
N ARG A 15 -2.05 -11.63 11.00
CA ARG A 15 -3.45 -11.20 11.02
C ARG A 15 -3.63 -9.85 11.72
N THR A 16 -2.92 -9.64 12.83
CA THR A 16 -2.97 -8.39 13.58
C THR A 16 -2.33 -7.24 12.80
N CYS A 17 -1.13 -7.46 12.25
CA CYS A 17 -0.41 -6.45 11.46
C CYS A 17 -1.17 -6.05 10.19
N SER A 18 -1.79 -7.01 9.49
CA SER A 18 -2.57 -6.72 8.30
C SER A 18 -3.82 -5.90 8.62
N ASN A 19 -4.53 -6.23 9.70
CA ASN A 19 -5.69 -5.46 10.14
C ASN A 19 -5.31 -4.03 10.56
N SER A 20 -4.24 -3.88 11.35
CA SER A 20 -3.77 -2.54 11.74
C SER A 20 -3.23 -1.77 10.54
N GLY A 21 -2.52 -2.42 9.62
CA GLY A 21 -2.00 -1.80 8.41
C GLY A 21 -3.11 -1.32 7.49
N LEU A 22 -4.17 -2.12 7.30
CA LEU A 22 -5.35 -1.71 6.54
C LEU A 22 -6.07 -0.53 7.20
N SER A 23 -6.20 -0.53 8.54
CA SER A 23 -6.80 0.59 9.26
C SER A 23 -6.00 1.88 9.14
N LEU A 24 -4.67 1.78 9.16
CA LEU A 24 -3.78 2.91 8.99
C LEU A 24 -3.82 3.44 7.55
N ALA A 25 -3.83 2.55 6.55
CA ALA A 25 -3.98 2.91 5.14
C ALA A 25 -5.35 3.56 4.85
N LEU A 26 -6.43 3.04 5.45
CA LEU A 26 -7.75 3.67 5.38
C LEU A 26 -7.75 5.07 6.00
N TYR A 27 -7.12 5.22 7.16
CA TYR A 27 -7.03 6.51 7.84
C TYR A 27 -6.23 7.52 7.00
N ASP A 28 -5.07 7.10 6.48
CA ASP A 28 -4.21 7.94 5.63
C ASP A 28 -4.92 8.36 4.34
N PHE A 29 -5.65 7.43 3.71
CA PHE A 29 -6.50 7.70 2.56
C PHE A 29 -7.60 8.69 2.88
N LEU A 30 -8.33 8.52 3.99
CA LEU A 30 -9.40 9.45 4.38
C LEU A 30 -8.87 10.87 4.68
N CYS A 31 -7.66 10.98 5.24
CA CYS A 31 -7.01 12.27 5.46
C CYS A 31 -6.56 12.95 4.17
N THR A 32 -6.09 12.20 3.17
CA THR A 32 -5.60 12.75 1.89
C THR A 32 -6.70 12.94 0.85
N LEU A 33 -7.82 12.23 0.96
CA LEU A 33 -8.99 12.30 0.08
C LEU A 33 -9.53 13.72 -0.21
N PRO A 34 -9.69 14.64 0.75
CA PRO A 34 -10.12 16.00 0.44
C PRO A 34 -9.14 16.75 -0.47
N ASP A 35 -7.84 16.56 -0.26
CA ASP A 35 -6.79 17.16 -1.10
C ASP A 35 -6.73 16.49 -2.48
N GLU A 36 -6.93 15.16 -2.55
CA GLU A 36 -7.01 14.44 -3.81
C GLU A 36 -8.19 14.89 -4.68
N ILE A 37 -9.37 15.08 -4.10
CA ILE A 37 -10.54 15.53 -4.84
C ILE A 37 -10.31 16.93 -5.41
N HIS A 38 -9.62 17.80 -4.65
CA HIS A 38 -9.35 19.16 -5.09
C HIS A 38 -8.23 19.26 -6.14
N LEU A 39 -7.16 18.50 -5.96
CA LEU A 39 -5.94 18.61 -6.76
C LEU A 39 -5.86 17.57 -7.90
N VAL A 40 -6.32 16.35 -7.65
CA VAL A 40 -6.07 15.21 -8.54
C VAL A 40 -7.27 14.95 -9.45
N TRP A 41 -8.51 15.04 -8.97
CA TRP A 41 -9.69 14.64 -9.78
C TRP A 41 -9.88 15.49 -11.04
N GLY A 42 -9.54 16.78 -11.00
CA GLY A 42 -9.59 17.68 -12.16
C GLY A 42 -8.35 17.65 -13.06
N MET A 43 -7.26 17.02 -12.64
CA MET A 43 -6.01 16.98 -13.41
C MET A 43 -6.02 15.91 -14.51
N LYS A 44 -5.31 16.21 -15.61
CA LYS A 44 -5.03 15.28 -16.70
C LYS A 44 -4.35 14.02 -16.16
N TRP A 45 -4.58 12.88 -16.81
CA TRP A 45 -3.96 11.61 -16.45
C TRP A 45 -2.44 11.67 -16.68
N THR A 46 -1.68 11.96 -15.61
CA THR A 46 -0.21 11.88 -15.61
C THR A 46 0.24 10.50 -15.12
N ILE A 47 1.48 10.14 -15.46
CA ILE A 47 2.10 8.89 -14.99
C ILE A 47 2.14 8.82 -13.46
N GLY A 48 2.42 9.95 -12.79
CA GLY A 48 2.38 10.04 -11.32
C GLY A 48 1.00 9.70 -10.75
N LYS A 49 -0.08 10.18 -11.36
CA LYS A 49 -1.46 9.89 -10.95
C LYS A 49 -1.81 8.40 -11.09
N VAL A 50 -1.34 7.74 -12.16
CA VAL A 50 -1.55 6.29 -12.34
C VAL A 50 -0.80 5.49 -11.29
N PHE A 51 0.47 5.84 -11.02
CA PHE A 51 1.26 5.17 -9.99
C PHE A 51 0.70 5.38 -8.59
N TYR A 52 0.23 6.59 -8.29
CA TYR A 52 -0.42 6.92 -7.03
C TYR A 52 -1.68 6.05 -6.80
N TYR A 53 -2.53 5.91 -7.82
CA TYR A 53 -3.69 5.02 -7.72
C TYR A 53 -3.28 3.55 -7.64
N ALA A 54 -2.26 3.14 -8.39
CA ALA A 54 -1.77 1.76 -8.33
C ALA A 54 -1.29 1.41 -6.92
N THR A 55 -0.46 2.24 -6.28
CA THR A 55 0.03 1.98 -4.92
C THR A 55 -1.09 2.01 -3.88
N THR A 56 -1.99 3.00 -3.96
CA THR A 56 -3.08 3.18 -2.99
C THR A 56 -4.12 2.07 -3.08
N TYR A 57 -4.59 1.74 -4.29
CA TYR A 57 -5.60 0.71 -4.46
C TYR A 57 -5.03 -0.71 -4.33
N LEU A 58 -3.74 -0.96 -4.64
CA LEU A 58 -3.13 -2.26 -4.39
C LEU A 58 -3.15 -2.62 -2.91
N VAL A 59 -2.93 -1.66 -2.00
CA VAL A 59 -2.93 -1.92 -0.56
C VAL A 59 -4.31 -2.38 -0.09
N PHE A 60 -5.39 -1.79 -0.62
CA PHE A 60 -6.75 -2.22 -0.33
C PHE A 60 -7.06 -3.62 -0.90
N ILE A 61 -6.64 -3.90 -2.13
CA ILE A 61 -6.82 -5.22 -2.76
C ILE A 61 -6.05 -6.28 -1.98
N ALA A 62 -4.80 -6.01 -1.61
CA ALA A 62 -3.98 -6.92 -0.82
C ALA A 62 -4.58 -7.16 0.57
N GLY A 63 -5.03 -6.12 1.27
CA GLY A 63 -5.68 -6.24 2.57
C GLY A 63 -6.98 -7.04 2.51
N PHE A 64 -7.81 -6.84 1.48
CA PHE A 64 -9.02 -7.61 1.26
C PHE A 64 -8.72 -9.09 0.95
N LEU A 65 -7.74 -9.36 0.09
CA LEU A 65 -7.35 -10.72 -0.25
C LEU A 65 -6.80 -11.49 0.97
N LEU A 66 -6.15 -10.79 1.90
CA LEU A 66 -5.63 -11.36 3.14
C LEU A 66 -6.75 -11.71 4.14
N LEU A 67 -7.85 -10.95 4.12
CA LEU A 67 -9.06 -11.24 4.90
C LEU A 67 -9.84 -12.46 4.36
N VAL A 68 -9.92 -12.60 3.04
CA VAL A 68 -10.73 -13.64 2.37
C VAL A 68 -9.94 -14.95 2.19
N THR A 69 -8.65 -14.87 1.85
CA THR A 69 -7.78 -16.01 1.53
C THR A 69 -6.40 -15.86 2.17
N PRO A 70 -6.28 -16.03 3.50
CA PRO A 70 -5.01 -15.85 4.22
C PRO A 70 -3.93 -16.85 3.80
N ASP A 71 -4.30 -18.09 3.46
CA ASP A 71 -3.35 -19.15 3.11
C ASP A 71 -2.51 -18.85 1.86
N ILE A 72 -3.09 -18.18 0.85
CA ILE A 72 -2.39 -17.89 -0.40
C ILE A 72 -1.37 -16.77 -0.20
N ILE A 73 -1.74 -15.73 0.55
CA ILE A 73 -0.85 -14.60 0.82
C ILE A 73 0.34 -15.02 1.66
N GLN A 74 0.16 -15.94 2.61
CA GLN A 74 1.22 -16.34 3.52
C GLN A 74 2.43 -16.95 2.81
N GLY A 75 2.19 -17.71 1.73
CA GLY A 75 3.24 -18.28 0.89
C GLY A 75 4.01 -17.24 0.06
N HIS A 76 3.35 -16.12 -0.30
CA HIS A 76 3.90 -15.08 -1.18
C HIS A 76 4.12 -13.74 -0.48
N CYS A 77 4.13 -13.73 0.86
CA CYS A 77 4.18 -12.51 1.65
C CYS A 77 5.41 -11.65 1.33
N ASN A 78 6.59 -12.28 1.19
CA ASN A 78 7.82 -11.57 0.88
C ASN A 78 7.81 -10.93 -0.52
N GLU A 79 7.28 -11.65 -1.52
CA GLU A 79 7.20 -11.14 -2.90
C GLU A 79 6.23 -9.96 -3.01
N ILE A 80 5.06 -10.07 -2.36
CA ILE A 80 4.04 -9.02 -2.35
C ILE A 80 4.55 -7.78 -1.62
N LEU A 81 5.17 -7.94 -0.46
CA LEU A 81 5.76 -6.83 0.30
C LEU A 81 6.89 -6.16 -0.49
N SER A 82 7.78 -6.95 -1.09
CA SER A 82 8.87 -6.43 -1.93
C SER A 82 8.34 -5.62 -3.12
N ALA A 83 7.35 -6.15 -3.85
CA ALA A 83 6.72 -5.44 -4.96
C ALA A 83 6.06 -4.12 -4.50
N GLY A 84 5.37 -4.13 -3.35
CA GLY A 84 4.77 -2.93 -2.76
C GLY A 84 5.80 -1.85 -2.42
N VAL A 85 6.95 -2.24 -1.85
CA VAL A 85 8.06 -1.32 -1.53
C VAL A 85 8.66 -0.72 -2.81
N TRP A 86 8.89 -1.52 -3.84
CA TRP A 86 9.39 -1.02 -5.12
C TRP A 86 8.41 -0.05 -5.79
N LEU A 87 7.11 -0.35 -5.76
CA LEU A 87 6.09 0.52 -6.35
C LEU A 87 5.99 1.87 -5.62
N THR A 88 6.04 1.87 -4.29
CA THR A 88 6.04 3.11 -3.49
C THR A 88 7.32 3.92 -3.67
N TYR A 89 8.48 3.26 -3.78
CA TYR A 89 9.74 3.91 -4.08
C TYR A 89 9.73 4.61 -5.45
N ILE A 90 9.23 3.94 -6.49
CA ILE A 90 9.10 4.52 -7.83
C ILE A 90 8.12 5.70 -7.81
N ALA A 91 6.98 5.56 -7.12
CA ALA A 91 6.00 6.64 -6.98
C ALA A 91 6.62 7.88 -6.29
N ALA A 92 7.40 7.68 -5.22
CA ALA A 92 8.09 8.76 -4.53
C ALA A 92 9.09 9.46 -5.46
N TYR A 93 9.91 8.70 -6.20
CA TYR A 93 10.87 9.28 -7.15
C TYR A 93 10.19 10.12 -8.24
N ILE A 94 9.06 9.64 -8.79
CA ILE A 94 8.29 10.40 -9.79
C ILE A 94 7.72 11.68 -9.18
N SER A 95 7.20 11.62 -7.94
CA SER A 95 6.65 12.79 -7.25
C SER A 95 7.69 13.88 -6.99
N GLU A 96 8.94 13.49 -6.71
CA GLU A 96 10.06 14.42 -6.55
C GLU A 96 10.54 14.97 -7.89
N GLY A 97 10.52 14.15 -8.95
CA GLY A 97 10.92 14.55 -10.30
C GLY A 97 9.99 15.57 -10.97
N GLU A 98 8.73 15.66 -10.52
CA GLU A 98 7.73 16.60 -11.05
C GLU A 98 7.65 17.90 -10.23
N ALA A 99 8.49 18.07 -9.20
CA ALA A 99 8.58 19.33 -8.47
C ALA A 99 9.03 20.47 -9.41
N PRO A 100 8.18 21.48 -9.66
CA PRO A 100 8.55 22.59 -10.52
C PRO A 100 9.73 23.34 -9.90
N ASN A 101 10.78 23.51 -10.70
CA ASN A 101 11.98 24.28 -10.40
C ASN A 101 11.60 25.64 -9.78
N ARG A 102 11.64 25.74 -8.44
CA ARG A 102 11.42 27.01 -7.72
C ARG A 102 12.68 27.87 -7.81
N ASN A 103 12.94 28.37 -9.01
CA ASN A 103 13.81 29.51 -9.22
C ASN A 103 12.92 30.75 -9.36
N LEU A 104 12.51 31.30 -8.22
CA LEU A 104 12.01 32.67 -8.07
C LEU A 104 12.59 33.23 -6.76
#